data_AF-A0A8D8UTB6-F1
#
_entry.id   AF-A0A8D8UTB6-F1
#
_cell.length_a   1.000
_cell.length_b   1.000
_cell.length_c   1.000
_cell.angle_alpha   90.00
_cell.angle_beta   90.00
_cell.angle_gamma   90.00
#
_symmetry.space_group_name_H-M   'P 1'
#
loop_
_entity.id
_entity.type
_entity.pdbx_description
1 polymer ?
#
loop_
_entity_poly.entity_id
_entity_poly.type
_entity_poly.pdbx_seq_one_letter_code
_entity_poly.pdbx_strand_id
1 'polypeptide(L)'
;MSMSGYSRRNHNILGNSDQKDQNGQSYPTLSYANGPGARAPVINESTGQCQLTNPTTEEEFGNATYHYPALVPLVDETHGGDDVMVFARGPWSHLFTGSYEQNFIPIAMGFASRVGPNSKAATESSGWSMHQQSVPVITLTVMISVMYNWLH
;
A
#
# COMPACT_ATOMS: atom_id res chain seq x y z
N MET A 1 0.68 13.04 6.57
CA MET A 1 2.13 13.33 6.70
C MET A 1 2.68 13.73 5.34
N SER A 2 3.60 14.68 5.30
CA SER A 2 4.31 15.12 4.10
C SER A 2 5.82 15.16 4.34
N MET A 3 6.59 14.89 3.28
CA MET A 3 8.05 15.02 3.27
C MET A 3 8.46 16.23 2.43
N SER A 4 9.04 17.23 3.07
CA SER A 4 9.51 18.46 2.45
C SER A 4 10.85 18.25 1.74
N GLY A 5 11.02 18.87 0.58
CA GLY A 5 12.31 18.93 -0.14
C GLY A 5 13.18 20.12 0.29
N TYR A 6 14.45 20.23 -0.10
CA TYR A 6 15.26 19.33 -0.93
C TYR A 6 16.51 18.83 -0.17
N SER A 7 16.32 18.05 0.89
CA SER A 7 17.42 17.42 1.62
C SER A 7 18.25 16.48 0.73
N ARG A 8 19.58 16.49 0.91
CA ARG A 8 20.49 15.57 0.21
C ARG A 8 20.28 14.11 0.63
N ARG A 9 20.76 13.18 -0.21
CA ARG A 9 20.77 11.75 0.14
C ARG A 9 21.58 11.49 1.41
N ASN A 10 21.15 10.52 2.22
CA ASN A 10 21.71 10.19 3.55
C ASN A 10 21.52 11.29 4.61
N HIS A 11 20.68 12.29 4.36
CA HIS A 11 20.29 13.23 5.40
C HIS A 11 19.37 12.58 6.44
N ASN A 12 19.42 13.06 7.68
CA ASN A 12 18.54 12.57 8.74
C ASN A 12 17.09 12.97 8.44
N ILE A 13 16.22 11.97 8.23
CA ILE A 13 14.79 12.20 7.94
C ILE A 13 14.06 12.95 9.07
N LEU A 14 14.55 12.83 10.30
CA LEU A 14 13.98 13.51 11.46
C LEU A 14 14.47 14.96 11.58
N GLY A 15 15.49 15.36 10.81
CA GLY A 15 16.12 16.67 10.90
C GLY A 15 15.48 17.74 10.01
N ASN A 16 16.06 18.94 10.09
CA ASN A 16 15.77 20.05 9.20
C ASN A 16 16.11 19.74 7.74
N SER A 17 15.33 20.27 6.81
CA SER A 17 15.70 20.31 5.40
C SER A 17 16.98 21.13 5.19
N ASP A 18 17.78 20.76 4.18
CA ASP A 18 18.98 21.52 3.80
C ASP A 18 18.62 22.93 3.25
N GLN A 19 17.38 23.11 2.80
CA GLN A 19 16.87 24.38 2.29
C GLN A 19 16.19 25.19 3.39
N LYS A 20 16.20 26.51 3.23
CA LYS A 20 15.54 27.47 4.12
C LYS A 20 14.29 28.02 3.45
N ASP A 21 13.34 28.49 4.26
CA ASP A 21 12.15 29.17 3.77
C ASP A 21 12.48 30.58 3.22
N GLN A 22 11.45 31.30 2.77
CA GLN A 22 11.57 32.66 2.24
C GLN A 22 12.08 33.69 3.27
N ASN A 23 12.02 33.36 4.56
CA ASN A 23 12.48 34.18 5.67
C ASN A 23 13.88 33.75 6.17
N GLY A 24 14.54 32.80 5.52
CA GLY A 24 15.84 32.25 5.94
C GLY A 24 15.75 31.28 7.12
N GLN A 25 14.54 30.87 7.49
CA GLN A 25 14.25 29.97 8.60
C GLN A 25 14.35 28.50 8.16
N SER A 26 14.91 27.66 9.03
CA SER A 26 14.97 26.21 8.78
C SER A 26 13.60 25.58 9.04
N TYR A 27 13.28 24.53 8.31
CA TYR A 27 12.05 23.74 8.50
C TYR A 27 12.36 22.24 8.44
N PRO A 28 11.62 21.40 9.18
CA PRO A 28 11.86 19.96 9.21
C PRO A 28 11.53 19.28 7.89
N THR A 29 12.20 18.15 7.65
CA THR A 29 11.91 17.29 6.50
C THR A 29 10.51 16.67 6.61
N LEU A 30 10.03 16.38 7.83
CA LEU A 30 8.67 15.87 8.05
C LEU A 30 7.71 16.97 8.53
N SER A 31 6.48 16.92 8.04
CA SER A 31 5.38 17.78 8.50
C SER A 31 4.04 17.07 8.45
N TYR A 32 3.06 17.61 9.17
CA TYR A 32 1.68 17.16 9.18
C TYR A 32 0.75 18.29 8.75
N ALA A 33 -0.44 17.95 8.24
CA ALA A 33 -1.43 18.96 7.88
C ALA A 33 -2.12 19.54 9.13
N ASN A 34 -2.36 18.69 10.14
CA ASN A 34 -2.99 19.06 11.40
C ASN A 34 -2.39 18.28 12.57
N GLY A 35 -2.77 18.64 13.80
CA GLY A 35 -2.37 17.93 15.01
C GLY A 35 -1.73 18.83 16.08
N PRO A 36 -1.20 18.22 17.15
CA PRO A 36 -0.71 18.95 18.33
C PRO A 36 0.60 19.72 18.08
N GLY A 37 1.29 19.45 16.97
CA GLY A 37 2.50 20.16 16.59
C GLY A 37 2.27 21.53 15.93
N ALA A 38 1.02 21.97 15.81
CA ALA A 38 0.70 23.30 15.30
C ALA A 38 1.12 24.37 16.32
N ARG A 39 1.86 25.36 15.86
CA ARG A 39 2.37 26.45 16.69
C ARG A 39 1.66 27.74 16.33
N ALA A 40 1.26 28.51 17.35
CA ALA A 40 0.71 29.83 17.12
C ALA A 40 1.78 30.75 16.49
N PRO A 41 1.39 31.63 15.56
CA PRO A 41 2.27 32.68 15.10
C PRO A 41 2.57 33.66 16.23
N VAL A 42 3.81 34.15 16.27
CA VAL A 42 4.24 35.22 17.16
C VAL A 42 4.19 36.53 16.38
N ILE A 43 3.50 37.53 16.92
CA ILE A 43 3.47 38.87 16.36
C ILE A 43 4.54 39.70 17.04
N ASN A 44 5.46 40.24 16.25
CA ASN A 44 6.41 41.23 16.72
C ASN A 44 5.69 42.58 16.83
N GLU A 45 5.41 43.02 18.07
CA GLU A 45 4.62 44.23 18.34
C GLU A 45 5.24 45.53 17.81
N SER A 46 6.57 45.59 17.65
CA SER A 46 7.27 46.80 17.18
C SER A 46 7.33 46.93 15.66
N THR A 47 7.31 45.79 14.94
CA THR A 47 7.38 45.76 13.46
C THR A 47 6.04 45.36 12.82
N GLY A 48 5.08 44.88 13.60
CA GLY A 48 3.83 44.30 13.13
C GLY A 48 4.01 42.97 12.37
N GLN A 49 5.23 42.41 12.33
CA GLN A 49 5.52 41.20 11.58
C GLN A 49 4.98 39.97 12.31
N CYS A 50 4.20 39.17 11.59
CA CYS A 50 3.72 37.87 12.03
C CYS A 50 4.72 36.81 11.59
N GLN A 51 5.37 36.13 12.53
CA GLN A 51 6.34 35.06 12.25
C GLN A 51 5.82 33.75 12.84
N LEU A 52 5.87 32.67 12.07
CA LEU A 52 5.62 31.35 12.62
C LEU A 52 6.70 31.04 13.65
N THR A 53 6.30 30.42 14.77
CA THR A 53 7.27 29.96 15.77
C THR A 53 8.18 28.95 15.09
N ASN A 54 9.48 29.29 15.08
CA ASN A 54 10.53 28.47 14.51
C ASN A 54 10.40 27.04 15.08
N PRO A 55 10.29 25.99 14.26
CA PRO A 55 10.10 24.63 14.73
C PRO A 55 11.41 24.06 15.30
N THR A 56 11.81 24.62 16.44
CA THR A 56 12.85 24.21 17.38
C THR A 56 14.25 23.94 16.81
N THR A 57 15.21 23.85 17.74
CA THR A 57 16.62 23.59 17.47
C THR A 57 16.82 22.11 17.16
N GLU A 58 17.85 21.78 16.39
CA GLU A 58 18.11 20.40 15.96
C GLU A 58 18.25 19.38 17.10
N GLU A 59 18.51 19.86 18.32
CA GLU A 59 18.65 19.07 19.54
C GLU A 59 17.37 18.32 19.95
N GLU A 60 16.19 18.78 19.54
CA GLU A 60 14.93 18.06 19.82
C GLU A 60 14.66 16.93 18.83
N PHE A 61 15.30 16.96 17.66
CA PHE A 61 15.09 15.92 16.65
C PHE A 61 15.64 14.59 17.14
N GLY A 62 14.76 13.58 17.20
CA GLY A 62 15.08 12.27 17.77
C GLY A 62 14.54 12.06 19.18
N ASN A 63 14.02 13.11 19.84
CA ASN A 63 13.18 12.90 21.02
C ASN A 63 11.84 12.28 20.61
N ALA A 64 11.49 11.15 21.23
CA ALA A 64 10.25 10.44 20.96
C ALA A 64 8.98 11.25 21.29
N THR A 65 9.07 12.27 22.13
CA THR A 65 7.94 13.15 22.49
C THR A 65 7.85 14.40 21.63
N TYR A 66 8.73 14.58 20.64
CA TYR A 66 8.71 15.75 19.78
C TYR A 66 7.54 15.71 18.79
N HIS A 67 6.78 16.81 18.71
CA HIS A 67 5.74 17.00 17.70
C HIS A 67 6.24 17.83 16.52
N TYR A 68 6.26 17.20 15.34
CA TYR A 68 6.58 17.87 14.08
C TYR A 68 5.54 18.94 13.73
N PRO A 69 5.93 19.98 12.98
CA PRO A 69 5.04 21.07 12.63
C PRO A 69 3.77 20.61 11.94
N ALA A 70 2.66 21.23 12.35
CA ALA A 70 1.37 21.13 11.71
C ALA A 70 0.79 22.51 11.40
N LEU A 71 -0.09 22.59 10.40
CA LEU A 71 -0.74 23.85 10.01
C LEU A 71 -2.00 24.13 10.85
N VAL A 72 -2.84 23.11 11.04
CA VAL A 72 -4.11 23.24 11.77
C VAL A 72 -3.99 22.66 13.19
N PRO A 73 -4.25 23.46 14.25
CA PRO A 73 -4.13 22.98 15.63
C PRO A 73 -5.25 22.02 15.98
N LEU A 74 -4.88 20.82 16.42
CA LEU A 74 -5.78 19.81 16.99
C LEU A 74 -5.09 19.13 18.18
N VAL A 75 -5.86 18.52 19.07
CA VAL A 75 -5.30 17.70 20.17
C VAL A 75 -4.61 16.46 19.60
N ASP A 76 -5.19 15.88 18.55
CA ASP A 76 -4.69 14.70 17.85
C ASP A 76 -4.69 14.93 16.34
N GLU A 77 -3.78 14.27 15.64
CA GLU A 77 -3.78 14.24 14.18
C GLU A 77 -4.95 13.42 13.65
N THR A 78 -5.51 13.83 12.52
CA THR A 78 -6.54 13.05 11.82
C THR A 78 -5.91 12.15 10.76
N HIS A 79 -6.43 10.94 10.61
CA HIS A 79 -5.96 10.00 9.58
C HIS A 79 -5.98 10.60 8.16
N GLY A 80 -4.97 10.23 7.36
CA GLY A 80 -4.94 10.51 5.93
C GLY A 80 -5.97 9.67 5.17
N GLY A 81 -6.60 10.27 4.17
CA GLY A 81 -7.57 9.62 3.28
C GLY A 81 -6.99 9.19 1.92
N ASP A 82 -5.67 9.25 1.77
CA ASP A 82 -4.99 8.81 0.54
C ASP A 82 -5.01 7.27 0.40
N ASP A 83 -4.97 6.78 -0.84
CA ASP A 83 -4.86 5.35 -1.12
C ASP A 83 -3.60 4.75 -0.46
N VAL A 84 -3.72 3.54 0.09
CA VAL A 84 -2.62 2.82 0.76
C VAL A 84 -2.09 1.66 -0.09
N MET A 85 -0.77 1.41 -0.01
CA MET A 85 -0.14 0.32 -0.73
C MET A 85 -0.46 -1.05 -0.11
N VAL A 86 -0.57 -2.06 -0.96
CA VAL A 86 -0.65 -3.48 -0.55
C VAL A 86 0.51 -4.23 -1.17
N PHE A 87 1.25 -4.98 -0.35
CA PHE A 87 2.35 -5.84 -0.78
C PHE A 87 1.97 -7.31 -0.57
N ALA A 88 2.07 -8.12 -1.62
CA ALA A 88 1.72 -9.54 -1.57
C ALA A 88 2.84 -10.43 -2.14
N ARG A 89 3.04 -11.59 -1.52
CA ARG A 89 3.99 -12.63 -1.97
C ARG A 89 3.42 -14.01 -1.67
N GLY A 90 3.57 -14.94 -2.60
CA GLY A 90 3.13 -16.33 -2.44
C GLY A 90 2.07 -16.73 -3.47
N PRO A 91 1.36 -17.86 -3.27
CA PRO A 91 0.29 -18.31 -4.14
C PRO A 91 -0.73 -17.18 -4.36
N TRP A 92 -1.09 -16.94 -5.62
CA TRP A 92 -2.06 -15.91 -6.01
C TRP A 92 -1.67 -14.46 -5.70
N SER A 93 -0.40 -14.14 -5.42
CA SER A 93 0.01 -12.74 -5.21
C SER A 93 -0.24 -11.82 -6.41
N HIS A 94 -0.34 -12.39 -7.62
CA HIS A 94 -0.68 -11.68 -8.85
C HIS A 94 -2.11 -11.12 -8.88
N LEU A 95 -2.97 -11.44 -7.90
CA LEU A 95 -4.28 -10.81 -7.76
C LEU A 95 -4.20 -9.38 -7.21
N PHE A 96 -3.11 -9.04 -6.52
CA PHE A 96 -2.91 -7.73 -5.89
C PHE A 96 -2.11 -6.81 -6.82
N THR A 97 -2.74 -6.42 -7.92
CA THR A 97 -2.16 -5.53 -8.95
C THR A 97 -3.10 -4.38 -9.26
N GLY A 98 -2.55 -3.21 -9.60
CA GLY A 98 -3.33 -2.02 -9.91
C GLY A 98 -4.01 -1.41 -8.68
N SER A 99 -5.06 -0.63 -8.91
CA SER A 99 -5.89 0.00 -7.87
C SER A 99 -7.20 -0.77 -7.71
N TYR A 100 -7.61 -0.98 -6.46
CA TYR A 100 -8.84 -1.68 -6.10
C TYR A 100 -9.36 -1.20 -4.75
N GLU A 101 -10.64 -1.43 -4.51
CA GLU A 101 -11.31 -1.12 -3.24
C GLU A 101 -10.74 -1.93 -2.07
N GLN A 102 -10.68 -1.36 -0.86
CA GLN A 102 -10.09 -2.03 0.32
C GLN A 102 -10.79 -3.37 0.65
N ASN A 103 -12.09 -3.49 0.36
CA ASN A 103 -12.87 -4.71 0.57
C ASN A 103 -12.45 -5.87 -0.37
N PHE A 104 -11.68 -5.61 -1.43
CA PHE A 104 -11.14 -6.63 -2.32
C PHE A 104 -10.13 -7.54 -1.61
N ILE A 105 -9.38 -7.01 -0.63
CA ILE A 105 -8.32 -7.75 0.07
C ILE A 105 -8.84 -9.08 0.67
N PRO A 106 -9.86 -9.08 1.55
CA PRO A 106 -10.39 -10.33 2.11
C PRO A 106 -11.05 -11.23 1.06
N ILE A 107 -11.62 -10.66 -0.01
CA ILE A 107 -12.23 -11.42 -1.12
C ILE A 107 -11.15 -12.22 -1.86
N ALA A 108 -10.06 -11.57 -2.26
CA ALA A 108 -8.93 -12.18 -2.96
C ALA A 108 -8.22 -13.21 -2.08
N MET A 109 -8.07 -12.94 -0.77
CA MET A 109 -7.51 -13.89 0.18
C MET A 109 -8.37 -15.15 0.32
N GLY A 110 -9.70 -15.00 0.45
CA GLY A 110 -10.62 -16.14 0.55
C GLY A 110 -10.64 -16.98 -0.73
N PHE A 111 -10.55 -16.34 -1.89
CA PHE A 111 -10.36 -17.02 -3.17
C PHE A 111 -9.04 -17.81 -3.20
N ALA A 112 -7.92 -17.19 -2.83
CA ALA A 112 -6.60 -17.81 -2.85
C ALA A 112 -6.47 -19.00 -1.89
N SER A 113 -7.07 -18.90 -0.69
CA SER A 113 -7.03 -19.95 0.34
C SER A 113 -8.13 -20.99 0.23
N ARG A 114 -9.09 -20.82 -0.69
CA ARG A 114 -10.31 -21.63 -0.79
C ARG A 114 -11.14 -21.62 0.50
N VAL A 115 -11.19 -20.48 1.19
CA VAL A 115 -11.98 -20.30 2.42
C VAL A 115 -13.13 -19.33 2.17
N GLY A 116 -14.30 -19.65 2.75
CA GLY A 116 -15.46 -18.77 2.74
C GLY A 116 -16.24 -18.76 1.41
N PRO A 117 -17.14 -17.78 1.22
CA PRO A 117 -18.08 -17.76 0.10
C PRO A 117 -17.41 -17.75 -1.29
N ASN A 118 -16.18 -17.21 -1.37
CA ASN A 118 -15.43 -17.06 -2.62
C ASN A 118 -14.57 -18.29 -2.98
N SER A 119 -14.65 -19.36 -2.19
CA SER A 119 -13.89 -20.61 -2.40
C SER A 119 -14.22 -21.32 -3.73
N LYS A 120 -15.42 -21.11 -4.29
CA LYS A 120 -15.87 -21.81 -5.50
C LYS A 120 -15.31 -21.25 -6.81
N ALA A 121 -14.98 -19.96 -6.87
CA ALA A 121 -14.41 -19.36 -8.08
C ALA A 121 -13.00 -19.88 -8.40
N ALA A 122 -12.24 -20.30 -7.38
CA ALA A 122 -10.91 -20.92 -7.58
C ALA A 122 -11.01 -22.35 -8.14
N THR A 123 -12.15 -23.02 -7.96
CA THR A 123 -12.41 -24.36 -8.50
C THR A 123 -12.62 -24.33 -10.00
N GLU A 124 -13.25 -23.29 -10.54
CA GLU A 124 -13.50 -23.18 -12.00
C GLU A 124 -12.23 -22.82 -12.79
N SER A 125 -11.33 -22.02 -12.22
CA SER A 125 -10.06 -21.64 -12.88
C SER A 125 -8.96 -22.69 -12.81
N SER A 126 -9.06 -23.66 -11.88
CA SER A 126 -8.17 -24.83 -11.82
C SER A 126 -8.74 -26.06 -12.53
N GLY A 127 -9.96 -25.96 -13.06
CA GLY A 127 -10.58 -26.93 -13.94
C GLY A 127 -10.04 -26.82 -15.36
N TRP A 128 -8.78 -27.16 -15.59
CA TRP A 128 -8.50 -27.88 -16.83
C TRP A 128 -9.38 -29.12 -16.75
N SER A 129 -10.51 -29.06 -17.44
CA SER A 129 -11.34 -30.21 -17.72
C SER A 129 -10.38 -31.23 -18.33
N MET A 130 -9.94 -32.20 -17.53
CA MET A 130 -9.63 -33.51 -18.06
C MET A 130 -10.93 -33.95 -18.69
N HIS A 131 -11.11 -33.59 -19.95
CA HIS A 131 -12.04 -34.23 -20.84
C HIS A 131 -11.61 -35.69 -20.80
N GLN A 132 -12.25 -36.44 -19.90
CA GLN A 132 -12.23 -37.88 -19.90
C GLN A 132 -12.89 -38.22 -21.22
N GLN A 133 -12.07 -38.28 -22.28
CA GLN A 133 -12.47 -38.92 -23.51
C GLN A 133 -12.85 -40.32 -23.07
N SER A 134 -14.15 -40.53 -22.97
CA SER A 134 -14.74 -41.83 -22.87
C SER A 134 -14.03 -42.69 -23.90
N VAL A 135 -13.52 -43.81 -23.44
CA VAL A 135 -12.94 -44.83 -24.32
C VAL A 135 -14.11 -45.75 -24.73
N PRO A 136 -14.87 -45.48 -25.81
CA PRO A 136 -15.60 -46.56 -26.45
C PRO A 136 -15.10 -46.83 -27.88
N VAL A 137 -14.18 -46.02 -28.42
CA VAL A 137 -13.77 -46.17 -29.83
C VAL A 137 -12.64 -47.21 -30.02
N ILE A 138 -11.73 -47.35 -29.06
CA ILE A 138 -10.58 -48.28 -29.20
C ILE A 138 -11.00 -49.74 -29.01
N THR A 139 -12.07 -50.03 -28.25
CA THR A 139 -12.53 -51.40 -28.04
C THR A 139 -13.24 -51.99 -29.26
N LEU A 140 -13.88 -51.16 -30.10
CA LEU A 140 -14.59 -51.63 -31.29
C LEU A 140 -13.63 -52.03 -32.43
N THR A 141 -12.52 -51.31 -32.61
CA THR A 141 -11.52 -51.65 -33.64
C THR A 141 -10.75 -52.93 -33.34
N VAL A 142 -10.47 -53.20 -32.06
CA VAL A 142 -9.82 -54.47 -31.65
C VAL A 142 -10.77 -55.65 -31.86
N MET A 143 -12.06 -55.51 -31.53
CA MET A 143 -13.04 -56.57 -31.76
C MET A 143 -13.23 -56.88 -33.25
N ILE A 144 -13.30 -55.87 -34.11
CA ILE A 144 -13.41 -56.08 -35.56
C ILE A 144 -12.15 -56.74 -36.12
N SER A 145 -10.95 -56.36 -35.66
CA SER A 145 -9.70 -56.98 -36.13
C SER A 145 -9.54 -58.43 -35.65
N VAL A 146 -10.00 -58.77 -34.44
CA VAL A 146 -9.99 -60.16 -33.94
C VAL A 146 -11.01 -61.02 -34.68
N MET A 147 -12.19 -60.47 -35.01
CA MET A 147 -13.18 -61.17 -35.81
C MET A 147 -12.73 -61.37 -37.27
N TYR A 148 -12.03 -60.40 -37.85
CA TYR A 148 -11.49 -60.49 -39.21
C TYR A 148 -10.41 -61.58 -39.33
N ASN A 149 -9.53 -61.69 -38.32
CA ASN A 149 -8.51 -62.75 -38.27
C ASN A 149 -9.04 -64.15 -37.94
N TRP A 150 -10.31 -64.29 -37.56
CA TRP A 150 -10.93 -65.59 -37.29
C TRP A 150 -11.74 -66.13 -38.49
N LEU A 151 -12.00 -65.27 -39.48
CA LEU A 151 -12.79 -65.59 -40.69
C LEU A 151 -11.92 -65.86 -41.94
N HIS A 152 -10.59 -65.81 -41.81
CA HIS A 152 -9.60 -66.18 -42.83
C HIS A 152 -8.56 -67.12 -42.21
#